data_AF-A0A1S6U817-F1
#
_entry.id   AF-A0A1S6U817-F1
#
_cell.length_a   1.000
_cell.length_b   1.000
_cell.length_c   1.000
_cell.angle_alpha   90.00
_cell.angle_beta   90.00
_cell.angle_gamma   90.00
#
_symmetry.space_group_name_H-M   'P 1'
#
loop_
_entity.id
_entity.type
_entity.pdbx_description
1 polymer ?
#
loop_
_entity_poly.entity_id
_entity_poly.type
_entity_poly.pdbx_seq_one_letter_code
_entity_poly.pdbx_strand_id
1 'polypeptide(L)'
;MKHLASIEESIKDILLTPLGARVMLPEYGSKIYELVDKKVDDVFRADLACYVIEAVEKWEKRVKIDEVRLVSAKDYKLSFKIMLVGGGEIGVNI
;
A
#
# COMPACT_ATOMS: atom_id res chain seq x y z
N MET A 1 14.73 -9.38 -22.65
CA MET A 1 13.98 -9.98 -21.53
C MET A 1 12.95 -8.97 -21.05
N LYS A 2 11.65 -9.24 -21.24
CA LYS A 2 10.56 -8.31 -20.93
C LYS A 2 10.25 -8.42 -19.43
N HIS A 3 11.04 -7.78 -18.58
CA HIS A 3 10.74 -7.63 -17.14
C HIS A 3 9.59 -6.64 -16.98
N LEU A 4 8.37 -7.08 -17.28
CA LEU A 4 7.19 -6.40 -16.75
C LEU A 4 7.19 -6.71 -15.25
N ALA A 5 7.41 -5.67 -14.43
CA ALA A 5 7.25 -5.79 -12.98
C ALA A 5 5.87 -6.41 -12.70
N SER A 6 5.84 -7.40 -11.81
CA SER A 6 4.58 -8.00 -11.41
C SER A 6 3.70 -6.92 -10.75
N ILE A 7 2.38 -7.14 -10.74
CA ILE A 7 1.45 -6.21 -10.07
C ILE A 7 1.84 -6.05 -8.60
N GLU A 8 2.27 -7.13 -7.96
CA GLU A 8 2.72 -7.13 -6.56
C GLU A 8 3.97 -6.28 -6.35
N GLU A 9 4.95 -6.37 -7.26
CA GLU A 9 6.16 -5.54 -7.22
C GLU A 9 5.84 -4.05 -7.44
N SER A 10 4.95 -3.75 -8.39
CA SER A 10 4.47 -2.39 -8.66
C SER A 10 3.80 -1.78 -7.42
N ILE A 11 2.87 -2.52 -6.80
CA ILE A 11 2.19 -2.10 -5.57
C ILE A 11 3.21 -1.88 -4.44
N LYS A 12 4.17 -2.78 -4.26
CA LYS A 12 5.22 -2.60 -3.25
C LYS A 12 6.05 -1.34 -3.50
N ASP A 13 6.44 -1.05 -4.74
CA ASP A 13 7.18 0.18 -5.08
C ASP A 13 6.37 1.44 -4.76
N ILE A 14 5.07 1.46 -5.10
CA ILE A 14 4.17 2.58 -4.79
C ILE A 14 4.06 2.79 -3.28
N LEU A 15 3.81 1.71 -2.52
CA LEU A 15 3.55 1.81 -1.08
C LEU A 15 4.81 2.16 -0.28
N LEU A 16 5.97 1.64 -0.67
CA LEU A 16 7.25 1.93 -0.02
C LEU A 16 7.83 3.30 -0.36
N THR A 17 7.41 3.90 -1.48
CA THR A 17 7.89 5.23 -1.86
C THR A 17 7.11 6.30 -1.07
N PRO A 18 7.76 7.13 -0.24
CA PRO A 18 7.09 8.24 0.43
C PRO A 18 6.68 9.31 -0.58
N LEU A 19 5.52 9.93 -0.35
CA LEU A 19 5.08 11.09 -1.12
C LEU A 19 6.14 12.21 -1.05
N GLY A 20 6.48 12.79 -2.20
CA GLY A 20 7.51 13.84 -2.30
C GLY A 20 8.94 13.33 -2.46
N ALA A 21 9.20 12.02 -2.37
CA ALA A 21 10.56 11.48 -2.45
C ALA A 21 11.15 11.55 -3.87
N ARG A 22 10.33 11.48 -4.92
CA ARG A 22 10.79 11.55 -6.32
C ARG A 22 10.81 12.99 -6.81
N VAL A 23 12.01 13.52 -7.05
CA VAL A 23 12.25 14.92 -7.49
C VAL A 23 11.39 15.34 -8.67
N MET A 24 11.29 14.50 -9.70
CA MET A 24 10.54 14.81 -10.93
C MET A 24 9.08 14.35 -10.90
N LEU A 25 8.66 13.64 -9.86
CA LEU A 25 7.29 13.13 -9.71
C LEU A 25 6.90 13.12 -8.23
N PRO A 26 6.78 14.30 -7.60
CA PRO A 26 6.58 14.40 -6.15
C PRO A 26 5.24 13.80 -5.69
N GLU A 27 4.25 13.71 -6.58
CA GLU A 27 2.96 13.09 -6.26
C GLU A 27 3.00 11.54 -6.20
N TYR A 28 4.11 10.93 -6.61
CA TYR A 28 4.26 9.48 -6.61
C TYR A 28 4.58 8.95 -5.23
N GLY A 29 3.91 7.84 -4.88
CA GLY A 29 4.13 7.14 -3.62
C GLY A 29 2.85 7.02 -2.80
N SER A 30 3.03 6.83 -1.49
CA SER A 30 1.95 6.71 -0.51
C SER A 30 2.19 7.58 0.72
N LYS A 31 1.13 7.76 1.52
CA LYS A 31 1.18 8.42 2.84
C LYS A 31 1.35 7.42 3.99
N ILE A 32 1.66 6.15 3.70
CA ILE A 32 1.78 5.12 4.75
C ILE A 32 2.87 5.47 5.77
N TYR A 33 3.91 6.20 5.36
CA TYR A 33 4.96 6.66 6.27
C TYR A 33 4.42 7.53 7.41
N GLU A 34 3.27 8.20 7.25
CA GLU A 34 2.62 8.96 8.33
C GLU A 34 2.03 8.06 9.43
N LEU A 35 1.90 6.76 9.17
CA LEU A 35 1.41 5.78 10.15
C LEU A 35 2.53 5.22 11.02
N VAL A 36 3.79 5.48 10.67
CA VAL A 36 4.94 5.07 11.49
C VAL A 36 4.81 5.71 12.88
N ASP A 37 5.08 4.91 13.91
CA ASP A 37 4.98 5.28 15.33
C ASP A 37 3.59 5.71 15.83
N LYS A 38 2.54 5.60 15.01
CA LYS A 38 1.16 5.77 15.47
C LYS A 38 0.70 4.54 16.26
N LYS A 39 -0.20 4.77 17.21
CA LYS A 39 -0.88 3.70 17.94
C LYS A 39 -1.78 2.90 17.00
N VAL A 40 -1.77 1.58 17.13
CA VAL A 40 -2.65 0.68 16.36
C VAL A 40 -4.03 0.65 17.01
N ASP A 41 -4.91 1.55 16.57
CA ASP A 41 -6.32 1.60 16.93
C ASP A 41 -7.22 1.50 15.67
N ASP A 42 -8.52 1.73 15.82
CA ASP A 42 -9.45 1.64 14.69
C ASP A 42 -9.28 2.79 13.69
N VAL A 43 -8.81 3.96 14.15
CA VAL A 43 -8.47 5.10 13.28
C VAL A 43 -7.26 4.74 12.43
N PHE A 44 -6.23 4.14 13.03
CA PHE A 44 -5.06 3.65 12.30
C PHE A 44 -5.44 2.67 11.19
N ARG A 45 -6.37 1.75 11.45
CA ARG A 45 -6.83 0.77 10.45
C ARG A 45 -7.58 1.44 9.30
N ALA A 46 -8.41 2.44 9.61
CA ALA A 46 -9.12 3.23 8.61
C ALA A 46 -8.14 4.05 7.76
N ASP A 47 -7.19 4.75 8.39
CA ASP A 47 -6.16 5.53 7.70
C ASP A 47 -5.29 4.63 6.80
N LEU A 48 -4.87 3.46 7.30
CA LEU A 48 -4.11 2.47 6.52
C LEU A 48 -4.87 2.06 5.26
N ALA A 49 -6.15 1.69 5.40
CA ALA A 49 -6.97 1.28 4.26
C ALA A 49 -7.13 2.43 3.26
N CYS A 50 -7.43 3.63 3.74
CA CYS A 50 -7.57 4.83 2.92
C CYS A 50 -6.28 5.13 2.14
N TYR A 51 -5.13 5.18 2.82
CA TYR A 51 -3.85 5.52 2.20
C TYR A 51 -3.38 4.47 1.18
N VAL A 52 -3.60 3.18 1.46
CA VAL A 52 -3.30 2.10 0.51
C VAL A 52 -4.20 2.20 -0.72
N ILE A 53 -5.51 2.36 -0.53
CA ILE A 53 -6.49 2.43 -1.63
C ILE A 53 -6.18 3.64 -2.52
N GLU A 54 -6.02 4.83 -1.94
CA GLU A 54 -5.72 6.05 -2.68
C GLU A 54 -4.44 5.92 -3.53
N ALA A 55 -3.36 5.40 -2.94
CA ALA A 55 -2.07 5.29 -3.62
C ALA A 55 -2.14 4.26 -4.78
N VAL A 56 -2.73 3.09 -4.53
CA VAL A 56 -2.80 2.02 -5.52
C VAL A 56 -3.78 2.36 -6.64
N GLU A 57 -4.96 2.90 -6.35
CA GLU A 57 -5.92 3.29 -7.39
C GLU A 57 -5.39 4.42 -8.28
N LYS A 58 -4.60 5.35 -7.71
CA LYS A 58 -3.99 6.44 -8.46
C LYS A 58 -2.93 5.93 -9.46
N TRP A 59 -2.05 5.03 -9.02
CA TRP A 59 -0.84 4.66 -9.76
C TRP A 59 -0.92 3.30 -10.47
N GLU A 60 -1.72 2.35 -9.98
CA GLU A 60 -1.87 1.00 -10.52
C GLU A 60 -3.30 0.76 -11.03
N LYS A 61 -3.63 1.36 -12.19
CA LYS A 61 -4.97 1.28 -12.79
C LYS A 61 -5.41 -0.13 -13.22
N ARG A 62 -4.49 -1.10 -13.23
CA ARG A 62 -4.78 -2.49 -13.60
C ARG A 62 -5.48 -3.26 -12.48
N VAL A 63 -5.40 -2.76 -11.24
CA VAL A 63 -6.05 -3.40 -10.08
C VAL A 63 -7.18 -2.53 -9.56
N LYS A 64 -8.18 -3.19 -8.98
CA LYS A 64 -9.24 -2.53 -8.22
C LYS A 64 -9.31 -3.19 -6.86
N ILE A 65 -9.16 -2.39 -5.81
CA ILE A 65 -9.17 -2.86 -4.44
C ILE A 65 -10.62 -2.96 -3.98
N ASP A 66 -10.94 -4.07 -3.34
CA ASP A 66 -12.22 -4.28 -2.65
C ASP A 66 -12.08 -3.92 -1.17
N GLU A 67 -11.04 -4.44 -0.52
CA GLU A 67 -10.82 -4.22 0.91
C GLU A 67 -9.33 -4.34 1.27
N VAL A 68 -8.91 -3.56 2.27
CA VAL A 68 -7.57 -3.66 2.89
C VAL A 68 -7.75 -4.06 4.35
N ARG A 69 -7.13 -5.16 4.75
CA ARG A 69 -7.18 -5.68 6.13
C ARG A 69 -5.80 -5.72 6.77
N LEU A 70 -5.68 -5.09 7.92
CA LEU A 70 -4.52 -5.25 8.79
C LEU A 70 -4.50 -6.69 9.36
N VAL A 71 -3.40 -7.41 9.14
CA VAL A 71 -3.21 -8.77 9.67
C VAL A 71 -2.47 -8.74 10.99
N SER A 72 -1.36 -8.00 11.07
CA SER A 72 -0.54 -7.92 12.28
C SER A 72 0.30 -6.64 12.27
N ALA A 73 0.52 -6.08 13.46
CA ALA A 73 1.48 -5.03 13.73
C ALA A 73 2.34 -5.48 14.92
N LYS A 74 3.37 -6.29 14.64
CA LYS A 74 4.25 -6.91 15.66
C LYS A 74 5.69 -6.91 15.15
N ASP A 75 6.66 -6.99 16.05
CA ASP A 75 8.09 -7.10 15.72
C ASP A 75 8.59 -6.01 14.76
N TYR A 76 8.10 -4.78 14.94
CA TYR A 76 8.42 -3.61 14.10
C TYR A 76 8.04 -3.79 12.62
N LYS A 77 7.09 -4.69 12.33
CA LYS A 77 6.57 -4.95 10.99
C LYS A 77 5.06 -4.78 10.95
N LEU A 78 4.59 -4.17 9.88
CA LEU A 78 3.19 -4.03 9.55
C LEU A 78 2.84 -4.96 8.39
N SER A 79 2.02 -5.96 8.69
CA SER A 79 1.51 -6.93 7.73
C SER A 79 0.04 -6.66 7.44
N PHE A 80 -0.30 -6.45 6.18
CA PHE A 80 -1.69 -6.28 5.75
C PHE A 80 -1.94 -7.00 4.43
N LYS A 81 -3.22 -7.27 4.16
CA LYS A 81 -3.69 -7.91 2.94
C LYS A 81 -4.57 -6.95 2.17
N ILE A 82 -4.41 -6.98 0.85
CA ILE A 82 -5.23 -6.27 -0.11
C ILE A 82 -6.07 -7.32 -0.83
N MET A 83 -7.39 -7.23 -0.72
CA MET A 83 -8.32 -8.04 -1.49
C MET A 83 -8.73 -7.26 -2.73
N LEU A 84 -8.64 -7.92 -3.88
CA LEU A 84 -9.00 -7.35 -5.18
C LEU A 84 -10.39 -7.82 -5.57
N VAL A 85 -11.12 -6.97 -6.30
CA VAL A 85 -12.48 -7.28 -6.79
C VAL A 85 -12.50 -8.54 -7.69
N GLY A 86 -11.37 -8.88 -8.32
CA GLY A 86 -11.21 -10.09 -9.14
C GLY A 86 -10.93 -11.39 -8.37
N GLY A 87 -11.02 -11.38 -7.03
CA GLY A 87 -10.74 -12.54 -6.18
C GLY A 87 -9.25 -12.81 -5.91
N GLY A 88 -8.37 -11.88 -6.30
CA GLY A 88 -6.94 -11.95 -5.96
C GLY A 88 -6.67 -11.41 -4.57
N GLU A 89 -5.81 -12.08 -3.80
CA GLU A 89 -5.26 -11.58 -2.54
C GLU A 89 -3.79 -11.22 -2.72
N ILE A 90 -3.40 -10.03 -2.27
CA ILE A 90 -1.99 -9.59 -2.24
C ILE A 90 -1.61 -9.33 -0.78
N GLY A 91 -0.63 -10.09 -0.29
CA GLY A 91 -0.04 -9.86 1.03
C GLY A 91 1.13 -8.87 0.93
N VAL A 92 1.05 -7.79 1.71
CA VAL A 92 2.11 -6.79 1.80
C VAL A 92 2.66 -6.78 3.22
N ASN A 93 3.99 -6.76 3.33
CA ASN A 93 4.71 -6.63 4.58
C ASN A 93 5.66 -5.45 4.42
N ILE A 94 5.56 -4.49 5.33
CA ILE A 94 6.41 -3.30 5.42
C ILE A 94 6.97 -3.13 6.82
#